data_AF-A0A957K5Y3-F1
#
_entry.id   AF-A0A957K5Y3-F1
#
_cell.length_a   1.000
_cell.length_b   1.000
_cell.length_c   1.000
_cell.angle_alpha   90.00
_cell.angle_beta   90.00
_cell.angle_gamma   90.00
#
_symmetry.space_group_name_H-M   'P 1'
#
loop_
_entity.id
_entity.type
_entity.pdbx_description
1 polymer ?
#
loop_
_entity_poly.entity_id
_entity_poly.type
_entity_poly.pdbx_seq_one_letter_code
_entity_poly.pdbx_strand_id
1 'polypeptide(L)'
;PSYYLFRANDAGSFIANPAQGNVQVAAAPTGSGYVVEARIPWSTLEMTPANGQVLGIALNVSDNDSPGNAVQEVMKSHVITRTLLDPSTWGRLTLVE
;
A
#
# COMPACT_ATOMS: atom_id res chain seq x y z
N PRO A 1 -10.89 -9.56 -5.61
CA PRO A 1 -9.93 -8.48 -5.28
C PRO A 1 -9.05 -8.14 -6.49
N SER A 2 -8.69 -6.88 -6.66
CA SER A 2 -7.73 -6.39 -7.66
C SER A 2 -6.64 -5.57 -6.96
N TYR A 3 -5.55 -5.29 -7.66
CA TYR A 3 -4.51 -4.39 -7.17
C TYR A 3 -4.22 -3.31 -8.21
N TYR A 4 -3.71 -2.17 -7.73
CA TYR A 4 -3.21 -1.08 -8.55
C TYR A 4 -1.83 -0.69 -8.02
N LEU A 5 -0.90 -0.43 -8.92
CA LEU A 5 0.44 0.05 -8.58
C LEU A 5 0.56 1.50 -9.01
N PHE A 6 0.99 2.34 -8.08
CA PHE A 6 1.30 3.74 -8.32
C PHE A 6 2.73 4.01 -7.90
N ARG A 7 3.39 4.93 -8.60
CA ARG A 7 4.70 5.47 -8.23
C ARG A 7 4.63 6.98 -8.18
N ALA A 8 5.36 7.58 -7.25
CA ALA A 8 5.56 9.02 -7.26
C ALA A 8 6.48 9.41 -8.44
N ASN A 9 6.31 10.62 -8.96
CA ASN A 9 7.24 11.26 -9.87
C ASN A 9 7.88 12.50 -9.22
N ASP A 10 8.91 13.05 -9.86
CA ASP A 10 9.64 14.23 -9.35
C ASP A 10 8.77 15.51 -9.29
N ALA A 11 7.59 15.48 -9.92
CA ALA A 11 6.60 16.54 -9.87
C ALA A 11 5.61 16.39 -8.69
N GLY A 12 5.82 15.44 -7.78
CA GLY A 12 4.98 15.23 -6.59
C GLY A 12 3.62 14.58 -6.89
N SER A 13 3.45 14.02 -8.10
CA SER A 13 2.24 13.30 -8.50
C SER A 13 2.40 11.79 -8.40
N PHE A 14 1.32 11.07 -8.13
CA PHE A 14 1.27 9.62 -8.32
C PHE A 14 0.83 9.31 -9.74
N ILE A 15 1.63 8.51 -10.44
CA ILE A 15 1.31 7.98 -11.77
C ILE A 15 1.10 6.48 -11.66
N ALA A 16 0.30 5.90 -12.56
CA ALA A 16 0.23 4.46 -12.71
C ALA A 16 1.64 3.91 -12.96
N ASN A 17 2.05 2.90 -12.20
CA ASN A 17 3.33 2.25 -12.43
C ASN A 17 3.18 1.29 -13.62
N PRO A 18 3.88 1.53 -14.75
CA PRO A 18 3.79 0.66 -15.93
C PRO A 18 4.49 -0.69 -15.72
N ALA A 19 5.31 -0.84 -14.67
CA ALA A 19 5.87 -2.12 -14.30
C ALA A 19 4.74 -3.10 -13.97
N GLN A 20 4.63 -4.18 -14.76
CA GLN A 20 3.74 -5.30 -14.45
C GLN A 20 4.26 -5.98 -13.18
N GLY A 21 3.69 -5.64 -12.03
CA GLY A 21 3.83 -6.47 -10.85
C GLY A 21 3.10 -7.79 -11.02
N ASN A 22 3.40 -8.76 -10.16
CA ASN A 22 2.56 -9.94 -9.97
C ASN A 22 2.09 -9.98 -8.53
N VAL A 23 1.40 -8.90 -8.12
CA VAL A 23 0.80 -8.83 -6.79
C VAL A 23 -0.40 -9.76 -6.77
N GLN A 24 -0.42 -10.65 -5.79
CA GLN A 24 -1.56 -11.52 -5.55
C GLN A 24 -2.29 -11.00 -4.32
N VAL A 25 -3.61 -10.86 -4.43
CA VAL A 25 -4.46 -10.39 -3.33
C VAL A 25 -5.64 -11.34 -3.20
N ALA A 26 -5.85 -11.84 -1.99
CA ALA A 26 -7.03 -12.59 -1.59
C ALA A 26 -7.77 -11.79 -0.51
N ALA A 27 -9.09 -11.97 -0.45
CA ALA A 27 -9.89 -11.44 0.64
C ALA A 27 -10.96 -12.45 1.03
N ALA A 28 -11.23 -12.56 2.33
CA ALA A 28 -12.27 -13.42 2.88
C ALA A 28 -13.12 -12.63 3.88
N PRO A 29 -14.46 -12.77 3.85
CA PRO A 29 -15.31 -12.15 4.86
C PRO A 29 -15.09 -12.79 6.23
N THR A 30 -15.30 -12.01 7.27
CA THR A 30 -15.42 -12.45 8.66
C THR A 30 -16.82 -12.10 9.18
N GLY A 31 -17.15 -12.49 10.42
CA GLY A 31 -18.43 -12.11 11.03
C GLY A 31 -18.61 -10.60 11.22
N SER A 32 -17.55 -9.80 11.13
CA SER A 32 -17.56 -8.36 11.42
C SER A 32 -16.79 -7.52 10.39
N GLY A 33 -16.46 -8.07 9.22
CA GLY A 33 -15.63 -7.38 8.22
C GLY A 33 -15.00 -8.35 7.25
N TYR A 34 -13.71 -8.17 6.97
CA TYR A 34 -12.95 -9.02 6.06
C TYR A 34 -11.47 -9.05 6.44
N VAL A 35 -10.78 -10.11 6.02
CA VAL A 35 -9.32 -10.20 6.04
C VAL A 35 -8.83 -10.04 4.60
N VAL A 36 -7.78 -9.24 4.42
CA VAL A 36 -7.01 -9.16 3.16
C VAL A 36 -5.66 -9.78 3.38
N GLU A 37 -5.24 -10.63 2.47
CA GLU A 37 -3.89 -11.15 2.38
C GLU A 37 -3.29 -10.76 1.04
N ALA A 38 -2.05 -10.27 1.05
CA ALA A 38 -1.36 -9.82 -0.16
C ALA A 38 0.07 -10.37 -0.21
N ARG A 39 0.46 -10.85 -1.39
CA ARG A 39 1.84 -11.19 -1.72
C ARG A 39 2.36 -10.16 -2.72
N ILE A 40 3.34 -9.37 -2.30
CA ILE A 40 4.01 -8.36 -3.12
C ILE A 40 5.43 -8.89 -3.44
N PRO A 41 5.73 -9.30 -4.68
CA PRO A 41 7.08 -9.70 -5.05
C PRO A 41 8.08 -8.55 -4.90
N TRP A 42 9.30 -8.83 -4.44
CA TRP A 42 10.36 -7.82 -4.33
C TRP A 42 10.69 -7.12 -5.65
N SER A 43 10.59 -7.85 -6.77
CA SER A 43 10.74 -7.27 -8.11
C SER A 43 9.68 -6.22 -8.44
N THR A 44 8.47 -6.31 -7.85
CA THR A 44 7.43 -5.28 -7.99
C THR A 44 7.81 -3.98 -7.27
N LEU A 45 8.66 -4.08 -6.24
CA LEU A 45 9.22 -2.95 -5.52
C LEU A 45 10.57 -2.48 -6.11
N GLU A 46 10.99 -3.05 -7.25
CA GLU A 46 12.28 -2.76 -7.90
C GLU A 46 13.47 -2.90 -6.94
N MET A 47 13.40 -3.92 -6.08
CA MET A 47 14.25 -4.07 -4.90
C MET A 47 14.77 -5.50 -4.76
N THR A 48 15.99 -5.66 -4.26
CA THR A 48 16.49 -6.92 -3.68
C THR A 48 16.47 -6.80 -2.17
N PRO A 49 15.79 -7.69 -1.42
CA PRO A 49 15.75 -7.60 0.04
C PRO A 49 17.09 -8.00 0.64
N ALA A 50 17.44 -7.37 1.76
CA ALA A 50 18.60 -7.74 2.58
C ALA A 50 18.23 -7.75 4.07
N ASN A 51 18.89 -8.61 4.85
CA ASN A 51 18.76 -8.62 6.30
C ASN A 51 19.16 -7.26 6.89
N GLY A 52 18.36 -6.75 7.83
CA GLY A 52 18.52 -5.42 8.41
C GLY A 52 18.08 -4.26 7.53
N GLN A 53 17.63 -4.52 6.29
CA GLN A 53 17.12 -3.46 5.41
C GLN A 53 15.88 -2.82 6.02
N VAL A 54 15.82 -1.49 5.95
CA VAL A 54 14.76 -0.68 6.52
C VAL A 54 13.91 -0.08 5.41
N LEU A 55 12.60 -0.30 5.48
CA LEU A 55 11.60 0.25 4.57
C LEU A 55 10.65 1.18 5.32
N GLY A 56 10.26 2.28 4.68
CA GLY A 56 9.09 3.06 5.08
C GLY A 56 7.81 2.37 4.57
N ILE A 57 6.85 2.09 5.45
CA ILE A 57 5.58 1.44 5.08
C ILE A 57 4.38 2.07 5.82
N ALA A 58 3.27 2.17 5.11
CA ALA A 58 1.99 2.63 5.63
C ALA A 58 0.83 1.77 5.07
N LEU A 59 0.19 0.96 5.90
CA LEU A 59 -1.13 0.35 5.63
C LEU A 59 -2.22 1.37 5.93
N ASN A 60 -3.16 1.51 5.00
CA ASN A 60 -4.28 2.42 5.10
C ASN A 60 -5.56 1.72 4.63
N VAL A 61 -6.68 2.02 5.27
CA VAL A 61 -8.01 1.55 4.89
C VAL A 61 -8.83 2.77 4.49
N SER A 62 -9.40 2.73 3.29
CA SER A 62 -10.31 3.76 2.79
C SER A 62 -11.74 3.24 2.83
N ASP A 63 -12.66 4.14 3.16
CA ASP A 63 -14.09 3.88 3.17
C ASP A 63 -14.81 4.88 2.26
N ASN A 64 -15.86 4.39 1.60
CA ASN A 64 -16.67 5.13 0.64
C ASN A 64 -18.08 4.54 0.58
N ASP A 65 -19.03 5.25 1.19
CA ASP A 65 -20.45 4.94 1.26
C ASP A 65 -21.24 5.46 0.04
N SER A 66 -20.54 5.89 -1.03
CA SER A 66 -21.13 6.34 -2.28
C SER A 66 -20.90 5.33 -3.43
N PRO A 67 -21.66 4.21 -3.50
CA PRO A 67 -21.54 3.19 -4.55
C PRO A 67 -21.53 3.77 -5.97
N GLY A 68 -20.62 3.29 -6.81
CA GLY A 68 -20.48 3.73 -8.21
C GLY A 68 -19.77 5.07 -8.40
N ASN A 69 -19.44 5.79 -7.33
CA ASN A 69 -18.67 7.04 -7.39
C ASN A 69 -17.33 6.87 -6.69
N ALA A 70 -16.23 7.24 -7.34
CA ALA A 70 -14.90 7.21 -6.73
C ALA A 70 -14.68 8.46 -5.87
N VAL A 71 -15.23 8.46 -4.65
CA VAL A 71 -15.10 9.55 -3.68
C VAL A 71 -14.22 9.09 -2.51
N GLN A 72 -13.34 9.96 -2.03
CA GLN A 72 -12.58 9.72 -0.81
C GLN A 72 -13.35 10.34 0.36
N GLU A 73 -13.98 9.50 1.19
CA GLU A 73 -14.73 9.96 2.36
C GLU A 73 -13.89 9.83 3.63
N VAL A 74 -13.44 8.61 3.94
CA VAL A 74 -12.54 8.35 5.07
C VAL A 74 -11.33 7.57 4.61
N MET A 75 -10.17 7.92 5.15
CA MET A 75 -8.96 7.11 5.07
C MET A 75 -8.33 7.04 6.45
N LYS A 76 -8.13 5.84 6.98
CA LYS A 76 -7.43 5.61 8.23
C LYS A 76 -6.09 4.95 7.98
N SER A 77 -5.03 5.55 8.51
CA SER A 77 -3.70 4.94 8.53
C SER A 77 -3.45 4.23 9.85
N HIS A 78 -2.64 3.16 9.82
CA HIS A 78 -2.08 2.60 11.05
C HIS A 78 -0.93 3.45 11.63
N VAL A 79 -0.40 4.42 10.87
CA VAL A 79 0.68 5.34 11.28
C VAL A 79 0.10 6.74 11.43
N ILE A 80 0.08 7.27 12.67
CA ILE A 80 -0.54 8.57 12.98
C ILE A 80 0.18 9.76 12.35
N THR A 81 1.48 9.64 12.08
CA THR A 81 2.31 10.72 11.51
C THR A 81 2.29 10.78 9.98
N ARG A 82 1.58 9.84 9.32
CA ARG A 82 1.75 9.59 7.89
C ARG A 82 1.27 10.74 7.01
N THR A 83 2.22 11.35 6.31
CA THR A 83 2.00 12.23 5.15
C THR A 83 2.24 11.44 3.85
N LEU A 84 1.30 11.50 2.90
CA LEU A 84 1.37 10.68 1.67
C LEU A 84 2.64 10.94 0.86
N LEU A 85 3.00 12.20 0.69
CA LEU A 85 4.12 12.62 -0.16
C LEU A 85 5.47 12.65 0.57
N ASP A 86 5.50 12.30 1.85
CA ASP A 86 6.73 12.25 2.65
C ASP A 86 6.91 10.85 3.28
N PRO A 87 7.62 9.94 2.60
CA PRO A 87 7.88 8.59 3.09
C PRO A 87 8.66 8.55 4.42
N SER A 88 9.35 9.62 4.80
CA SER A 88 10.06 9.69 6.10
C SER A 88 9.11 9.71 7.30
N THR A 89 7.85 10.05 7.06
CA THR A 89 6.79 10.10 8.09
C THR A 89 6.02 8.79 8.26
N TRP A 90 6.35 7.78 7.44
CA TRP A 90 5.69 6.47 7.47
C TRP A 90 6.26 5.59 8.59
N GLY A 91 5.62 4.44 8.81
CA GLY A 91 6.10 3.44 9.77
C GLY A 91 7.39 2.79 9.26
N ARG A 92 8.17 2.23 10.17
CA ARG A 92 9.44 1.57 9.85
C ARG A 92 9.29 0.06 9.90
N LEU A 93 9.60 -0.61 8.80
CA LEU A 93 9.70 -2.07 8.71
C LEU A 93 11.17 -2.45 8.54
N THR A 94 11.71 -3.23 9.47
CA THR A 94 13.05 -3.83 9.34
C THR A 94 12.88 -5.28 8.88
N LEU A 95 13.54 -5.63 7.79
CA LEU A 95 13.57 -7.01 7.30
C LEU A 95 14.54 -7.81 8.14
N VAL A 96 14.09 -8.96 8.62
CA VAL A 96 14.88 -9.93 9.39
C VAL A 96 14.78 -11.29 8.72
N GLU A 97 15.81 -12.13 8.89
CA GLU A 97 15.80 -13.53 8.47
C GLU A 97 14.87 -14.40 9.33
#